data_AF-A0AAV5B0U4-F1
#
_entry.id   AF-A0AAV5B0U4-F1
#
_cell.length_a   1.000
_cell.length_b   1.000
_cell.length_c   1.000
_cell.angle_alpha   90.00
_cell.angle_beta   90.00
_cell.angle_gamma   90.00
#
_symmetry.space_group_name_H-M   'P 1'
#
loop_
_entity.id
_entity.type
_entity.pdbx_description
1 polymer ?
#
loop_
_entity_poly.entity_id
_entity_poly.type
_entity_poly.pdbx_seq_one_letter_code
_entity_poly.pdbx_strand_id
1 'polypeptide(L)'
;MKTDYPDVIGTTVHGRVDRPLGSCHPSHPETVYPVNYGYIEGVLAEDGEEQDAYLLGADGPVEEFEGRVIAVYRRLDDDEDKWVVSLGDTSFSDEEIMERIRFQERFFRGVLLR
;
A
#
# COMPACT_ATOMS: atom_id res chain seq x y z
N MET A 1 15.49 -1.25 -14.34
CA MET A 1 15.42 0.14 -13.82
C MET A 1 13.97 0.31 -13.44
N LYS A 2 13.65 0.43 -12.15
CA LYS A 2 12.26 0.60 -11.68
C LYS A 2 11.64 1.73 -12.49
N THR A 3 10.69 1.41 -13.35
CA THR A 3 9.99 2.41 -14.17
C THR A 3 9.31 3.37 -13.22
N ASP A 4 9.37 4.68 -13.47
CA ASP A 4 8.45 5.59 -12.78
C ASP A 4 7.01 5.14 -13.08
N TYR A 5 6.07 5.41 -12.19
CA TYR A 5 4.70 4.84 -12.21
C TYR A 5 3.64 5.76 -12.89
N PRO A 6 3.91 6.48 -14.00
CA PRO A 6 2.96 7.47 -14.52
C PRO A 6 1.68 6.81 -15.05
N ASP A 7 1.75 5.54 -15.46
CA ASP A 7 0.60 4.80 -15.99
C ASP A 7 -0.22 4.08 -14.90
N VAL A 8 0.25 4.11 -13.65
CA VAL A 8 -0.40 3.43 -12.52
C VAL A 8 -1.08 4.44 -11.61
N ILE A 9 -0.40 5.53 -11.25
CA ILE A 9 -0.97 6.53 -10.36
C ILE A 9 -2.19 7.16 -11.02
N GLY A 10 -3.31 7.16 -10.31
CA GLY A 10 -4.61 7.60 -10.81
C GLY A 10 -5.47 6.48 -11.39
N THR A 11 -4.97 5.25 -11.55
CA THR A 11 -5.79 4.12 -12.01
C THR A 11 -6.66 3.56 -10.88
N THR A 12 -7.81 2.98 -11.24
CA THR A 12 -8.62 2.17 -10.32
C THR A 12 -8.15 0.72 -10.38
N VAL A 13 -7.99 0.10 -9.22
CA VAL A 13 -7.52 -1.28 -9.05
C VAL A 13 -8.45 -2.06 -8.13
N HIS A 14 -8.43 -3.38 -8.29
CA HIS A 14 -9.15 -4.32 -7.43
C HIS A 14 -8.16 -5.24 -6.72
N GLY A 15 -8.50 -5.65 -5.50
CA GLY A 15 -7.62 -6.50 -4.73
C GLY A 15 -8.26 -7.10 -3.49
N ARG A 16 -7.44 -7.85 -2.75
CA ARG A 16 -7.83 -8.53 -1.51
C ARG A 16 -6.94 -8.12 -0.37
N VAL A 17 -7.52 -8.11 0.83
CA VAL A 17 -6.83 -7.79 2.07
C VAL A 17 -6.36 -9.07 2.75
N ASP A 18 -5.05 -9.19 2.94
CA ASP A 18 -4.44 -10.30 3.70
C ASP A 18 -4.07 -9.89 5.13
N ARG A 19 -4.00 -8.58 5.40
CA ARG A 19 -3.68 -7.98 6.70
C ARG A 19 -4.69 -6.89 7.02
N PRO A 20 -5.84 -7.26 7.61
CA PRO A 20 -6.89 -6.31 7.94
C PRO A 20 -6.44 -5.26 8.97
N LEU A 21 -7.07 -4.09 8.94
CA LEU A 21 -6.87 -3.04 9.94
C LEU A 21 -7.05 -3.61 11.35
N GLY A 22 -6.05 -3.41 12.21
CA GLY A 22 -6.01 -3.89 13.58
C GLY A 22 -5.43 -5.31 13.74
N SER A 23 -5.08 -5.99 12.64
CA SER A 23 -4.39 -7.28 12.71
C SER A 23 -2.91 -7.12 13.07
N CYS A 24 -2.34 -8.17 13.67
CA CYS A 24 -0.93 -8.25 13.98
C CYS A 24 -0.13 -8.76 12.78
N HIS A 25 1.08 -8.25 12.59
CA HIS A 25 2.00 -8.77 11.58
C HIS A 25 2.32 -10.25 11.86
N PRO A 26 2.27 -11.16 10.87
CA PRO A 26 2.44 -12.60 11.07
C PRO A 26 3.76 -12.97 11.77
N SER A 27 4.86 -12.32 11.39
CA SER A 27 6.19 -12.53 11.96
C SER A 27 6.57 -11.59 13.11
N HIS A 28 5.78 -10.53 13.36
CA HIS A 28 6.08 -9.46 14.31
C HIS A 28 4.82 -9.05 15.09
N PRO A 29 4.33 -9.87 16.03
CA PRO A 29 3.03 -9.68 16.67
C PRO A 29 2.85 -8.33 17.39
N GLU A 30 3.95 -7.67 17.77
CA GLU A 30 3.99 -6.33 18.34
C GLU A 30 3.66 -5.21 17.34
N THR A 31 3.74 -5.50 16.03
CA THR A 31 3.39 -4.58 14.96
C THR A 31 1.94 -4.81 14.56
N VAL A 32 1.10 -3.83 14.89
CA VAL A 32 -0.32 -3.80 14.49
C VAL A 32 -0.48 -2.95 13.25
N TYR A 33 -1.21 -3.44 12.25
CA TYR A 33 -1.51 -2.71 11.03
C TYR A 33 -2.56 -1.62 11.31
N PRO A 34 -2.21 -0.32 11.23
CA PRO A 34 -3.15 0.78 11.46
C PRO A 34 -4.04 1.09 10.24
N VAL A 35 -3.80 0.41 9.13
CA VAL A 35 -4.51 0.49 7.85
C VAL A 35 -4.72 -0.92 7.32
N ASN A 36 -5.67 -1.12 6.40
CA ASN A 36 -5.75 -2.41 5.70
C ASN A 36 -4.55 -2.53 4.76
N TYR A 37 -4.03 -3.75 4.62
CA TYR A 37 -2.95 -4.09 3.71
C TYR A 37 -3.32 -5.36 2.95
N GLY A 38 -2.97 -5.39 1.68
CA GLY A 38 -3.33 -6.45 0.77
C GLY A 38 -2.54 -6.36 -0.52
N TYR A 39 -3.08 -6.97 -1.57
CA TYR A 39 -2.44 -7.04 -2.88
C TYR A 39 -3.43 -6.74 -4.00
N ILE A 40 -2.92 -6.32 -5.16
CA ILE A 40 -3.70 -6.08 -6.38
C ILE A 40 -3.83 -7.37 -7.17
N GLU A 41 -5.05 -7.79 -7.47
CA GLU A 41 -5.29 -9.03 -8.20
C GLU A 41 -4.75 -8.95 -9.64
N GLY A 42 -3.95 -9.94 -10.02
CA GLY A 42 -3.47 -10.08 -11.41
C GLY A 42 -2.37 -9.11 -11.83
N VAL A 43 -1.80 -8.34 -10.89
CA VAL A 43 -0.63 -7.47 -11.12
C VAL A 43 0.54 -8.05 -10.35
N LEU A 44 1.60 -8.44 -11.06
CA LEU A 44 2.82 -8.97 -10.44
C LEU A 44 3.84 -7.85 -10.16
N ALA A 45 4.45 -7.90 -8.98
CA ALA A 45 5.59 -7.09 -8.59
C ALA A 45 6.92 -7.65 -9.12
N GLU A 46 8.02 -6.94 -8.86
CA GLU A 46 9.37 -7.32 -9.32
C GLU A 46 9.89 -8.62 -8.66
N ASP A 47 9.37 -8.97 -7.49
CA ASP A 47 9.69 -10.20 -6.77
C ASP A 47 8.91 -11.44 -7.27
N GLY A 48 7.96 -11.24 -8.18
CA GLY A 48 7.14 -12.29 -8.78
C GLY A 48 5.86 -12.63 -8.02
N GLU A 49 5.58 -11.96 -6.90
CA GLU A 49 4.33 -12.07 -6.16
C GLU A 49 3.33 -10.98 -6.62
N GLU A 50 2.10 -11.00 -6.11
CA GLU A 50 1.11 -9.96 -6.42
C GLU A 50 1.50 -8.62 -5.77
N GLN A 51 1.25 -7.52 -6.48
CA GLN A 51 1.65 -6.18 -6.08
C GLN A 51 0.97 -5.74 -4.78
N ASP A 52 1.77 -5.51 -3.75
CA ASP A 52 1.30 -5.12 -2.42
C ASP A 52 0.80 -3.67 -2.37
N ALA A 53 -0.21 -3.44 -1.54
CA ALA A 53 -0.88 -2.15 -1.38
C ALA A 53 -1.31 -1.83 0.07
N TYR A 54 -1.09 -0.58 0.47
CA TYR A 54 -1.72 0.05 1.62
C TYR A 54 -3.08 0.64 1.22
N LEU A 55 -4.13 0.38 2.00
CA LEU A 55 -5.47 0.94 1.75
C LEU A 55 -5.81 2.02 2.78
N LEU A 56 -6.04 3.24 2.30
CA LEU A 56 -6.45 4.38 3.10
C LEU A 56 -7.95 4.68 2.90
N GLY A 57 -8.61 5.22 3.93
CA GLY A 57 -10.01 5.67 3.83
C GLY A 57 -11.06 4.65 4.31
N ALA A 58 -10.64 3.52 4.89
CA ALA A 58 -11.56 2.61 5.59
C ALA A 58 -11.55 2.84 7.12
N ASP A 59 -12.73 2.79 7.73
CA ASP A 59 -12.92 2.90 9.19
C ASP A 59 -12.85 1.54 9.92
N GLY A 60 -12.56 0.46 9.20
CA GLY A 60 -12.53 -0.90 9.75
C GLY A 60 -11.87 -1.91 8.80
N PRO A 61 -11.78 -3.19 9.23
CA PRO A 61 -11.27 -4.26 8.38
C PRO A 61 -12.18 -4.46 7.16
N VAL A 62 -11.56 -4.68 6.00
CA VAL A 62 -12.26 -5.05 4.75
C VAL A 62 -11.64 -6.32 4.19
N GLU A 63 -12.40 -7.08 3.39
CA GLU A 63 -11.92 -8.34 2.79
C GLU A 63 -11.43 -8.13 1.35
N GLU A 64 -12.16 -7.33 0.57
CA GLU A 64 -11.88 -6.99 -0.82
C GLU A 64 -12.01 -5.48 -1.01
N PHE A 65 -11.36 -4.93 -2.03
CA PHE A 65 -11.42 -3.51 -2.33
C PHE A 65 -11.45 -3.20 -3.82
N GLU A 66 -12.07 -2.07 -4.13
CA GLU A 66 -11.87 -1.31 -5.36
C GLU A 66 -11.44 0.10 -4.93
N GLY A 67 -10.35 0.61 -5.47
CA GLY A 67 -9.84 1.91 -5.07
C GLY A 67 -8.87 2.52 -6.08
N ARG A 68 -8.55 3.80 -5.89
CA ARG A 68 -7.64 4.53 -6.77
C ARG A 68 -6.23 4.50 -6.22
N VAL A 69 -5.25 4.12 -7.05
CA VAL A 69 -3.83 4.29 -6.68
C VAL A 69 -3.52 5.78 -6.64
N ILE A 70 -3.16 6.30 -5.47
CA ILE A 70 -2.90 7.73 -5.27
C ILE A 70 -1.42 8.06 -5.11
N ALA A 71 -0.59 7.07 -4.80
CA ALA A 71 0.85 7.19 -4.69
C ALA A 71 1.52 5.81 -4.75
N VAL A 72 2.85 5.81 -4.91
CA VAL A 72 3.69 4.62 -4.72
C VAL A 72 4.82 4.96 -3.76
N TYR A 73 5.03 4.13 -2.75
CA TYR A 73 6.22 4.20 -1.90
C TYR A 73 7.31 3.30 -2.47
N ARG A 74 8.31 3.93 -3.10
CA ARG A 74 9.44 3.22 -3.69
C ARG A 74 10.47 2.88 -2.64
N ARG A 75 10.69 1.58 -2.39
CA ARG A 75 11.77 1.12 -1.54
C ARG A 75 13.06 1.03 -2.36
N LEU A 76 14.10 1.69 -1.87
CA LEU A 76 15.42 1.77 -2.51
C LEU A 76 16.35 0.64 -2.09
N ASP A 77 16.00 -0.06 -1.00
CA ASP A 77 16.75 -1.15 -0.38
C ASP A 77 15.95 -2.45 -0.26
N ASP A 78 14.88 -2.57 -1.05
CA ASP A 78 13.99 -3.73 -1.12
C ASP A 78 13.53 -3.94 -2.57
N ASP A 79 13.18 -5.18 -2.92
CA ASP A 79 12.86 -5.56 -4.30
C ASP A 79 11.50 -4.99 -4.74
N GLU A 80 10.53 -4.87 -3.84
CA GLU A 80 9.18 -4.42 -4.16
C GLU A 80 8.88 -2.99 -3.65
N ASP A 81 8.27 -2.18 -4.53
CA ASP A 81 7.66 -0.89 -4.17
C ASP A 81 6.22 -1.11 -3.70
N LYS A 82 5.73 -0.33 -2.73
CA LYS A 82 4.38 -0.51 -2.16
C LYS A 82 3.39 0.51 -2.71
N TRP A 83 2.26 0.07 -3.23
CA TRP A 83 1.24 0.99 -3.74
C TRP A 83 0.40 1.56 -2.60
N VAL A 84 -0.12 2.77 -2.77
CA VAL A 84 -1.05 3.40 -1.82
C VAL A 84 -2.37 3.63 -2.54
N VAL A 85 -3.42 2.98 -2.06
CA VAL A 85 -4.76 3.01 -2.63
C VAL A 85 -5.70 3.79 -1.71
N SER A 86 -6.41 4.76 -2.26
CA SER A 86 -7.51 5.44 -1.56
C SER A 86 -8.83 4.72 -1.85
N LEU A 87 -9.56 4.41 -0.79
CA LEU A 87 -10.92 3.91 -0.85
C LEU A 87 -11.90 5.10 -0.84
N GLY A 88 -12.74 5.17 -1.88
CA GLY A 88 -13.67 6.28 -2.09
C GLY A 88 -13.01 7.55 -2.60
N ASP A 89 -13.67 8.69 -2.40
CA ASP A 89 -13.27 10.00 -2.95
C ASP A 89 -12.37 10.82 -2.01
N THR A 90 -11.77 10.19 -1.02
CA THR A 90 -10.92 10.90 -0.04
C THR A 90 -9.56 11.22 -0.64
N SER A 91 -9.17 12.50 -0.59
CA SER A 91 -7.82 12.94 -0.91
C SER A 91 -6.93 12.92 0.34
N PHE A 92 -5.71 12.44 0.20
CA PHE A 92 -4.69 12.48 1.24
C PHE A 92 -3.51 13.34 0.80
N SER A 93 -2.93 14.12 1.72
CA SER A 93 -1.65 14.80 1.51
C SER A 93 -0.47 13.81 1.57
N ASP A 94 0.69 14.22 1.11
CA ASP A 94 1.89 13.38 1.15
C ASP A 94 2.29 13.08 2.61
N GLU A 95 2.15 14.05 3.51
CA GLU A 95 2.38 13.88 4.94
C GLU A 95 1.40 12.89 5.57
N GLU A 96 0.11 12.94 5.21
CA GLU A 96 -0.90 12.00 5.71
C GLU A 96 -0.64 10.57 5.23
N ILE A 97 -0.26 10.40 3.96
CA ILE A 97 0.12 9.10 3.40
C ILE A 97 1.33 8.56 4.17
N MET A 98 2.39 9.37 4.28
CA MET A 98 3.62 8.99 4.97
C MET A 98 3.38 8.64 6.43
N GLU A 99 2.55 9.40 7.15
CA GLU A 99 2.19 9.09 8.55
C GLU A 99 1.50 7.74 8.66
N ARG A 100 0.54 7.44 7.77
CA ARG A 100 -0.24 6.20 7.78
C ARG A 100 0.60 4.96 7.49
N ILE A 101 1.58 5.04 6.60
CA ILE A 101 2.44 3.90 6.23
C ILE A 101 3.71 3.80 7.08
N ARG A 102 4.02 4.83 7.89
CA ARG A 102 5.26 4.91 8.69
C ARG A 102 5.48 3.73 9.62
N PHE A 103 4.42 3.10 10.12
CA PHE A 103 4.54 1.97 11.06
C PHE A 103 5.43 0.85 10.52
N GLN A 104 5.35 0.59 9.21
CA GLN A 104 6.15 -0.39 8.48
C GLN A 104 7.30 0.29 7.72
N GLU A 105 7.03 1.39 7.01
CA GLU A 105 8.02 2.00 6.12
C GLU A 105 9.18 2.67 6.86
N ARG A 106 9.08 2.89 8.18
CA ARG A 106 10.23 3.33 9.01
C ARG A 106 11.42 2.36 9.02
N PHE A 107 11.21 1.11 8.59
CA PHE A 107 12.26 0.09 8.54
C PHE A 107 12.96 0.00 7.18
N PHE A 108 12.49 0.76 6.18
CA PHE A 108 13.04 0.76 4.82
C PHE A 108 13.52 2.16 4.44
N ARG A 109 14.36 2.24 3.42
CA ARG A 109 14.74 3.51 2.81
C ARG A 109 13.93 3.70 1.55
N GLY A 110 13.00 4.64 1.56
CA GLY A 110 12.17 4.89 0.38
C GLY A 110 11.79 6.34 0.15
N VAL A 111 11.11 6.55 -0.97
CA VAL A 111 10.57 7.84 -1.42
C VAL A 111 9.12 7.68 -1.86
N LEU A 112 8.29 8.66 -1.55
CA LEU A 112 6.92 8.71 -2.03
C LEU A 112 6.90 9.32 -3.44
N LEU A 113 6.21 8.66 -4.38
CA LEU A 113 6.01 9.09 -5.76
C LEU A 113 4.53 9.40 -5.99
N ARG A 114 4.23 10.54 -6.62
CA ARG A 114 2.89 11.02 -6.98
C ARG A 114 2.88 11.66 -8.36
#